data_AF-A0A382BY31-F1
#
_entry.id   AF-A0A382BY31-F1
#
_cell.length_a   1.000
_cell.length_b   1.000
_cell.length_c   1.000
_cell.angle_alpha   90.00
_cell.angle_beta   90.00
_cell.angle_gamma   90.00
#
_symmetry.space_group_name_H-M   'P 1'
#
loop_
_entity.id
_entity.type
_entity.pdbx_description
1 polymer ?
#
loop_
_entity_poly.entity_id
_entity_poly.type
_entity_poly.pdbx_seq_one_letter_code
_entity_poly.pdbx_strand_id
1 'polypeptide(L)'
;MTMMMKNNIELLKILEKFPDENPNPVVRFSGDGILLYSNKGSEEIIKAWDISVGDKAATDIMDKLMPAKNGRTEQNFEISVIEQTFLLKAVYVEELDCINVYGSDITARKVINKFPDQNPNPVMRVSKEGVLDYYNNASTRIVNHFKMGTGKIVPEPLIELVGKTVLTGKMTRSEIAAEHNTYSIDLIPVDQFGFIIIYATDITAHKVVDKFPDENPNPVMRFTNQFQLQYYNEASDYIIESWGTQLNHQIPDDMVSELKNATRNNYRLEKIIGNRTYYFSIVEIPEFDFFLM
;
A
#
# COMPACT_ATOMS: atom_id res chain seq x y z
N MET A 1 -31.61 56.86 -20.19
CA MET A 1 -31.45 56.29 -18.82
C MET A 1 -31.84 54.81 -18.75
N THR A 2 -32.81 54.34 -19.55
CA THR A 2 -33.38 52.96 -19.52
C THR A 2 -32.50 51.85 -20.11
N MET A 3 -31.59 52.17 -21.05
CA MET A 3 -30.75 51.16 -21.73
C MET A 3 -29.52 50.76 -20.90
N MET A 4 -28.90 51.70 -20.16
CA MET A 4 -27.78 51.41 -19.24
C MET A 4 -28.22 50.55 -18.03
N MET A 5 -29.42 50.79 -17.48
CA MET A 5 -29.95 49.94 -16.40
C MET A 5 -30.20 48.50 -16.87
N LYS A 6 -30.71 48.30 -18.10
CA LYS A 6 -30.89 46.96 -18.69
C LYS A 6 -29.57 46.22 -18.86
N ASN A 7 -28.55 46.89 -19.39
CA ASN A 7 -27.22 46.29 -19.57
C ASN A 7 -26.55 45.93 -18.24
N ASN A 8 -26.73 46.75 -17.19
CA ASN A 8 -26.20 46.44 -15.86
C ASN A 8 -26.89 45.23 -15.22
N ILE A 9 -28.20 45.05 -15.42
CA ILE A 9 -28.93 43.87 -14.94
C ILE A 9 -28.51 42.61 -15.69
N GLU A 10 -28.29 42.70 -17.00
CA GLU A 10 -27.75 41.57 -17.78
C GLU A 10 -26.33 41.21 -17.37
N LEU A 11 -25.46 42.21 -17.14
CA LEU A 11 -24.10 41.98 -16.68
C LEU A 11 -24.06 41.34 -15.28
N LEU A 12 -24.94 41.77 -14.37
CA LEU A 12 -25.11 41.16 -13.05
C LEU A 12 -25.55 39.69 -13.16
N LYS A 13 -26.53 39.39 -14.01
CA LYS A 13 -27.00 38.02 -14.25
C LYS A 13 -25.92 37.12 -14.87
N ILE A 14 -25.04 37.68 -15.70
CA ILE A 14 -23.92 36.94 -16.29
C ILE A 14 -22.83 36.67 -15.23
N LEU A 15 -22.53 37.64 -14.37
CA LEU A 15 -21.57 37.48 -13.28
C LEU A 15 -22.06 36.51 -12.21
N GLU A 16 -23.37 36.45 -11.96
CA GLU A 16 -24.00 35.45 -11.09
C GLU A 16 -23.90 34.02 -11.63
N LYS A 17 -23.88 33.86 -12.96
CA LYS A 17 -23.76 32.56 -13.66
C LYS A 17 -22.33 32.12 -13.94
N PHE A 18 -21.34 33.00 -13.77
CA PHE A 18 -19.93 32.67 -13.99
C PHE A 18 -19.45 31.42 -13.22
N PRO A 19 -19.95 31.11 -12.00
CA PRO A 19 -19.57 29.89 -11.29
C PRO A 19 -20.29 28.61 -11.77
N ASP A 20 -21.26 28.68 -12.69
CA ASP A 20 -22.03 27.51 -13.17
C ASP A 20 -21.14 26.53 -13.95
N GLU A 21 -20.12 27.03 -14.65
CA GLU A 21 -19.17 26.22 -15.41
C GLU A 21 -18.01 25.68 -14.55
N ASN A 22 -17.92 26.09 -13.28
CA ASN A 22 -16.91 25.55 -12.37
C ASN A 22 -17.31 24.13 -11.95
N PRO A 23 -16.52 23.08 -12.29
CA PRO A 23 -16.84 21.71 -11.87
C PRO A 23 -16.76 21.54 -10.36
N ASN A 24 -16.07 22.43 -9.65
CA ASN A 24 -15.98 22.41 -8.19
C ASN A 24 -17.20 23.05 -7.54
N PRO A 25 -17.60 22.62 -6.33
CA PRO A 25 -18.70 23.23 -5.59
C PRO A 25 -18.48 24.73 -5.35
N VAL A 26 -19.48 25.53 -5.68
CA VAL A 26 -19.57 26.95 -5.31
C VAL A 26 -20.94 27.23 -4.74
N VAL A 27 -20.99 27.68 -3.50
CA VAL A 27 -22.21 28.01 -2.76
C VAL A 27 -22.09 29.42 -2.20
N ARG A 28 -23.18 30.18 -2.18
CA ARG A 28 -23.23 31.52 -1.60
C ARG A 28 -24.37 31.64 -0.62
N PHE A 29 -24.06 32.12 0.58
CA PHE A 29 -25.02 32.48 1.60
C PHE A 29 -25.07 34.00 1.78
N SER A 30 -26.20 34.54 2.20
CA SER A 30 -26.25 35.90 2.75
C SER A 30 -25.46 35.95 4.06
N GLY A 31 -25.16 37.15 4.54
CA GLY A 31 -24.50 37.36 5.82
C GLY A 31 -25.30 36.88 7.02
N ASP A 32 -26.59 36.56 6.84
CA ASP A 32 -27.47 35.96 7.84
C ASP A 32 -27.66 34.45 7.64
N GLY A 33 -26.96 33.86 6.66
CA GLY A 33 -26.97 32.43 6.40
C GLY A 33 -28.08 31.92 5.49
N ILE A 34 -28.73 32.79 4.71
CA ILE A 34 -29.74 32.38 3.73
C ILE A 34 -29.03 31.92 2.46
N LEU A 35 -29.34 30.73 1.93
CA LEU A 35 -28.77 30.25 0.69
C LEU A 35 -29.23 31.12 -0.48
N LEU A 36 -28.29 31.80 -1.14
CA LEU A 36 -28.55 32.69 -2.27
C LEU A 36 -28.30 32.00 -3.62
N TYR A 37 -27.31 31.11 -3.66
CA TYR A 37 -26.88 30.48 -4.90
C TYR A 37 -26.09 29.19 -4.63
N SER A 38 -26.21 28.24 -5.54
CA SER A 38 -25.43 27.00 -5.58
C SER A 38 -25.23 26.58 -7.03
N ASN A 39 -24.00 26.21 -7.41
CA ASN A 39 -23.72 25.70 -8.75
C ASN A 39 -23.97 24.18 -8.86
N LYS A 40 -23.89 23.62 -10.07
CA LYS A 40 -24.04 22.17 -10.30
C LYS A 40 -23.02 21.32 -9.53
N GLY A 41 -21.78 21.79 -9.39
CA GLY A 41 -20.74 21.09 -8.62
C GLY A 41 -21.09 20.92 -7.14
N SER A 42 -22.03 21.70 -6.61
CA SER A 42 -22.46 21.65 -5.20
C SER A 42 -23.73 20.82 -4.95
N GLU A 43 -24.32 20.21 -5.98
CA GLU A 43 -25.63 19.54 -5.89
C GLU A 43 -25.71 18.51 -4.74
N GLU A 44 -24.70 17.66 -4.60
CA GLU A 44 -24.67 16.64 -3.53
C GLU A 44 -24.53 17.27 -2.14
N ILE A 45 -23.79 18.38 -2.02
CA ILE A 45 -23.64 19.11 -0.75
C ILE A 45 -24.98 19.72 -0.34
N ILE A 46 -25.68 20.36 -1.30
CA ILE A 46 -26.98 20.99 -1.07
C ILE A 46 -28.03 19.94 -0.67
N LYS A 47 -28.06 18.78 -1.33
CA LYS A 47 -28.91 17.64 -0.95
C LYS A 47 -28.60 17.15 0.46
N ALA A 48 -27.32 17.01 0.81
CA ALA A 48 -26.91 16.53 2.14
C ALA A 48 -27.25 17.50 3.26
N TRP A 49 -27.24 18.80 2.97
CA TRP A 49 -27.66 19.85 3.90
C TRP A 49 -29.17 20.07 3.94
N ASP A 50 -29.93 19.40 3.07
CA ASP A 50 -31.40 19.52 2.94
C ASP A 50 -31.86 20.97 2.88
N ILE A 51 -31.23 21.76 1.99
CA ILE A 51 -31.44 23.21 1.90
C ILE A 51 -31.77 23.62 0.45
N SER A 52 -32.70 24.54 0.26
CA SER A 52 -33.00 25.15 -1.03
C SER A 52 -32.62 26.63 -1.07
N VAL A 53 -32.47 27.19 -2.26
CA VAL A 53 -32.25 28.64 -2.41
C VAL A 53 -33.41 29.40 -1.78
N GLY A 54 -33.09 30.35 -0.88
CA GLY A 54 -34.04 31.09 -0.05
C GLY A 54 -34.17 30.55 1.38
N ASP A 55 -33.71 29.34 1.66
CA ASP A 55 -33.75 28.77 3.00
C ASP A 55 -32.57 29.24 3.86
N LYS A 56 -32.79 29.28 5.17
CA LYS A 56 -31.74 29.56 6.14
C LYS A 56 -31.00 28.27 6.50
N ALA A 57 -29.67 28.32 6.48
CA ALA A 57 -28.85 27.19 6.86
C ALA A 57 -29.11 26.75 8.31
N ALA A 58 -29.05 25.44 8.54
CA ALA A 58 -29.15 24.85 9.86
C ALA A 58 -28.00 25.30 10.77
N THR A 59 -28.20 25.22 12.09
CA THR A 59 -27.27 25.76 13.10
C THR A 59 -25.85 25.21 12.96
N ASP A 60 -25.70 23.92 12.68
CA ASP A 60 -24.41 23.25 12.53
C ASP A 60 -23.62 23.73 11.30
N ILE A 61 -24.31 24.14 10.23
CA ILE A 61 -23.71 24.79 9.07
C ILE A 61 -23.37 26.25 9.42
N MET A 62 -24.29 26.96 10.08
CA MET A 62 -24.08 28.33 10.51
C MET A 62 -22.87 28.49 11.42
N ASP A 63 -22.66 27.56 12.35
CA ASP A 63 -21.50 27.55 13.25
C ASP A 63 -20.17 27.44 12.49
N LYS A 64 -20.16 26.86 11.28
CA LYS A 64 -18.99 26.77 10.41
C LYS A 64 -18.83 28.02 9.52
N LEU A 65 -19.92 28.67 9.13
CA LEU A 65 -19.91 29.84 8.23
C LEU A 65 -19.66 31.15 8.98
N MET A 66 -20.34 31.37 10.10
CA MET A 66 -20.33 32.64 10.83
C MET A 66 -18.96 33.08 11.34
N PRO A 67 -18.02 32.19 11.72
CA PRO A 67 -16.66 32.61 12.05
C PRO A 67 -15.95 33.34 10.90
N ALA A 68 -16.29 33.06 9.64
CA ALA A 68 -15.73 33.77 8.49
C ALA A 68 -16.16 35.25 8.47
N LYS A 69 -17.44 35.51 8.76
CA LYS A 69 -18.01 36.86 8.85
C LYS A 69 -17.55 37.58 10.12
N ASN A 70 -17.61 36.92 11.28
CA ASN A 70 -17.30 37.53 12.56
C ASN A 70 -15.80 37.81 12.73
N GLY A 71 -14.96 36.86 12.30
CA GLY A 71 -13.50 36.95 12.41
C GLY A 71 -12.83 37.65 11.23
N ARG A 72 -13.56 37.95 10.15
CA ARG A 72 -13.03 38.53 8.90
C ARG A 72 -11.84 37.75 8.35
N THR A 73 -11.91 36.43 8.46
CA THR A 73 -10.85 35.52 8.03
C THR A 73 -11.46 34.29 7.38
N GLU A 74 -10.75 33.70 6.43
CA GLU A 74 -11.22 32.49 5.75
C GLU A 74 -11.32 31.30 6.72
N GLN A 75 -12.35 30.47 6.54
CA GLN A 75 -12.59 29.28 7.34
C GLN A 75 -12.56 28.04 6.46
N ASN A 76 -11.79 27.05 6.86
CA ASN A 76 -11.72 25.76 6.17
C ASN A 76 -12.35 24.68 7.04
N PHE A 77 -13.23 23.86 6.46
CA PHE A 77 -13.84 22.73 7.15
C PHE A 77 -14.15 21.60 6.19
N GLU A 78 -14.17 20.37 6.68
CA GLU A 78 -14.46 19.19 5.87
C GLU A 78 -15.90 18.74 6.06
N ILE A 79 -16.49 18.21 4.99
CA ILE A 79 -17.76 17.49 5.03
C ILE A 79 -17.62 16.16 4.28
N SER A 80 -18.39 15.16 4.71
CA SER A 80 -18.52 13.88 4.01
C SER A 80 -19.95 13.75 3.54
N VAL A 81 -20.13 13.51 2.24
CA VAL A 81 -21.42 13.36 1.58
C VAL A 81 -21.39 12.07 0.79
N ILE A 82 -22.19 11.09 1.22
CA ILE A 82 -22.23 9.75 0.62
C ILE A 82 -20.82 9.12 0.60
N GLU A 83 -20.18 9.01 -0.57
CA GLU A 83 -18.85 8.45 -0.79
C GLU A 83 -17.77 9.53 -1.05
N GLN A 84 -18.16 10.81 -1.05
CA GLN A 84 -17.27 11.93 -1.33
C GLN A 84 -16.91 12.69 -0.05
N THR A 85 -15.67 13.15 0.04
CA THR A 85 -15.23 14.11 1.06
C THR A 85 -14.82 15.40 0.40
N PHE A 86 -15.39 16.52 0.86
CA PHE A 86 -15.04 17.86 0.40
C PHE A 86 -14.29 18.64 1.48
N LEU A 87 -13.27 19.39 1.08
CA LEU A 87 -12.73 20.50 1.84
C LEU A 87 -13.45 21.77 1.38
N LEU A 88 -14.16 22.44 2.29
CA LEU A 88 -14.89 23.67 2.02
C LEU A 88 -14.14 24.86 2.61
N LYS A 89 -14.08 25.94 1.83
CA LYS A 89 -13.48 27.22 2.20
C LYS A 89 -14.54 28.32 2.20
N ALA A 90 -14.90 28.85 3.36
CA ALA A 90 -15.81 29.97 3.52
C ALA A 90 -15.06 31.30 3.58
N VAL A 91 -15.51 32.27 2.78
CA VAL A 91 -14.95 33.61 2.63
C VAL A 91 -16.08 34.63 2.68
N TYR A 92 -16.03 35.54 3.66
CA TYR A 92 -16.99 36.63 3.77
C TYR A 92 -16.60 37.81 2.86
N VAL A 93 -17.58 38.34 2.12
CA VAL A 93 -17.44 39.50 1.23
C VAL A 93 -18.30 40.62 1.82
N GLU A 94 -17.66 41.65 2.36
CA GLU A 94 -18.32 42.72 3.11
C GLU A 94 -19.24 43.57 2.25
N GLU A 95 -18.79 43.90 1.03
CA GLU A 95 -19.49 44.78 0.10
C GLU A 95 -20.84 44.21 -0.35
N LEU A 96 -20.99 42.88 -0.29
CA LEU A 96 -22.19 42.16 -0.69
C LEU A 96 -22.94 41.55 0.51
N ASP A 97 -22.43 41.74 1.73
CA ASP A 97 -22.86 41.04 2.95
C ASP A 97 -23.19 39.57 2.68
N CYS A 98 -22.22 38.83 2.14
CA CYS A 98 -22.41 37.44 1.75
C CYS A 98 -21.19 36.57 2.08
N ILE A 99 -21.42 35.28 2.26
CA ILE A 99 -20.38 34.28 2.50
C ILE A 99 -20.32 33.37 1.27
N ASN A 100 -19.21 33.41 0.55
CA ASN A 100 -18.91 32.47 -0.52
C ASN A 100 -18.25 31.22 0.08
N VAL A 101 -18.69 30.05 -0.35
CA VAL A 101 -18.15 28.75 0.03
C VAL A 101 -17.65 28.04 -1.22
N TYR A 102 -16.36 27.73 -1.25
CA TYR A 102 -15.72 27.02 -2.34
C TYR A 102 -15.37 25.61 -1.87
N GLY A 103 -15.76 24.59 -2.63
CA GLY A 103 -15.45 23.20 -2.33
C GLY A 103 -14.32 22.64 -3.19
N SER A 104 -13.61 21.67 -2.64
CA SER A 104 -12.65 20.84 -3.37
C SER A 104 -12.84 19.39 -2.95
N ASP A 105 -13.01 18.50 -3.91
CA ASP A 105 -13.08 17.06 -3.66
C ASP A 105 -11.70 16.55 -3.22
N ILE A 106 -11.64 16.04 -1.99
CA ILE A 106 -10.43 15.45 -1.37
C ILE A 106 -10.59 13.94 -1.15
N THR A 107 -11.59 13.31 -1.77
CA THR A 107 -11.91 11.88 -1.61
C THR A 107 -10.72 11.02 -1.97
N ALA A 108 -10.13 11.22 -3.16
CA ALA A 108 -8.96 10.45 -3.59
C ALA A 108 -7.80 10.58 -2.59
N ARG A 109 -7.54 11.79 -2.07
CA ARG A 109 -6.51 12.04 -1.05
C ARG A 109 -6.78 11.25 0.23
N LYS A 110 -8.04 11.13 0.66
CA LYS A 110 -8.42 10.36 1.85
C LYS A 110 -8.41 8.85 1.62
N VAL A 111 -8.89 8.38 0.47
CA VAL A 111 -8.96 6.96 0.13
C VAL A 111 -7.55 6.38 -0.03
N ILE A 112 -6.61 7.08 -0.66
CA ILE A 112 -5.21 6.65 -0.77
C ILE A 112 -4.59 6.38 0.62
N ASN A 113 -4.97 7.15 1.64
CA ASN A 113 -4.45 6.96 3.00
C ASN A 113 -5.05 5.74 3.71
N LYS A 114 -6.26 5.29 3.33
CA LYS A 114 -6.99 4.20 4.00
C LYS A 114 -7.04 2.89 3.22
N PHE A 115 -6.86 2.93 1.90
CA PHE A 115 -6.84 1.74 1.05
C PHE A 115 -5.86 0.65 1.54
N PRO A 116 -4.67 0.98 2.08
CA PRO A 116 -3.76 -0.06 2.57
C PRO A 116 -4.23 -0.77 3.85
N ASP A 117 -5.23 -0.26 4.58
CA ASP A 117 -5.71 -0.88 5.83
C ASP A 117 -6.31 -2.27 5.61
N GLN A 118 -6.85 -2.54 4.42
CA GLN A 118 -7.41 -3.85 4.06
C GLN A 118 -6.38 -4.81 3.44
N ASN A 119 -5.16 -4.34 3.18
CA ASN A 119 -4.12 -5.20 2.64
C ASN A 119 -3.62 -6.15 3.74
N PRO A 120 -3.70 -7.48 3.55
CA PRO A 120 -3.18 -8.44 4.54
C PRO A 120 -1.65 -8.40 4.66
N ASN A 121 -0.97 -7.82 3.66
CA ASN A 121 0.48 -7.62 3.71
C ASN A 121 0.84 -6.26 4.32
N PRO A 122 2.00 -6.17 5.00
CA PRO A 122 2.50 -4.89 5.51
C PRO A 122 2.62 -3.82 4.41
N VAL A 123 2.04 -2.65 4.67
CA VAL A 123 2.20 -1.46 3.84
C VAL A 123 2.51 -0.27 4.74
N MET A 124 3.60 0.43 4.44
CA MET A 124 4.01 1.64 5.15
C MET A 124 4.24 2.78 4.16
N ARG A 125 4.17 4.02 4.64
CA ARG A 125 4.52 5.21 3.86
C ARG A 125 5.50 6.07 4.62
N VAL A 126 6.55 6.50 3.94
CA VAL A 126 7.55 7.42 4.48
C VAL A 126 7.74 8.64 3.57
N SER A 127 8.09 9.78 4.14
CA SER A 127 8.52 10.96 3.37
C SER A 127 9.87 10.71 2.68
N LYS A 128 10.28 11.62 1.78
CA LYS A 128 11.63 11.56 1.15
C LYS A 128 12.78 11.73 2.15
N GLU A 129 12.50 12.30 3.32
CA GLU A 129 13.41 12.43 4.46
C GLU A 129 13.36 11.21 5.39
N GLY A 130 12.55 10.20 5.07
CA GLY A 130 12.42 8.97 5.84
C GLY A 130 11.52 9.08 7.07
N VAL A 131 10.66 10.10 7.16
CA VAL A 131 9.69 10.22 8.26
C VAL A 131 8.52 9.27 8.01
N LEU A 132 8.18 8.40 8.97
CA LEU A 132 7.05 7.49 8.86
C LEU A 132 5.73 8.26 8.97
N ASP A 133 4.94 8.27 7.91
CA ASP A 133 3.64 8.95 7.86
C ASP A 133 2.48 8.04 8.29
N TYR A 134 2.57 6.78 7.88
CA TYR A 134 1.47 5.82 7.96
C TYR A 134 2.00 4.39 7.90
N TYR A 135 1.29 3.47 8.54
CA TYR A 135 1.43 2.03 8.38
C TYR A 135 0.09 1.34 8.61
N ASN A 136 -0.16 0.23 7.92
CA ASN A 136 -1.37 -0.57 8.13
C ASN A 136 -1.21 -1.57 9.30
N ASN A 137 -2.29 -2.24 9.69
CA ASN A 137 -2.25 -3.19 10.81
C ASN A 137 -1.25 -4.36 10.60
N ALA A 138 -1.08 -4.82 9.35
CA ALA A 138 -0.14 -5.90 9.02
C ALA A 138 1.33 -5.49 9.28
N SER A 139 1.66 -4.21 9.18
CA SER A 139 2.99 -3.67 9.49
C SER A 139 3.34 -3.64 10.97
N THR A 140 2.40 -3.89 11.89
CA THR A 140 2.62 -3.75 13.34
C THR A 140 3.83 -4.53 13.85
N ARG A 141 4.09 -5.74 13.32
CA ARG A 141 5.29 -6.53 13.71
C ARG A 141 6.58 -5.81 13.35
N ILE A 142 6.69 -5.33 12.12
CA ILE A 142 7.86 -4.59 11.63
C ILE A 142 8.03 -3.30 12.43
N VAL A 143 6.94 -2.53 12.61
CA VAL A 143 6.93 -1.28 13.37
C VAL A 143 7.41 -1.46 14.81
N ASN A 144 6.88 -2.47 15.51
CA ASN A 144 7.25 -2.74 16.90
C ASN A 144 8.70 -3.22 17.01
N HIS A 145 9.14 -4.12 16.13
CA HIS A 145 10.50 -4.65 16.13
C HIS A 145 11.54 -3.53 15.97
N PHE A 146 11.33 -2.64 15.00
CA PHE A 146 12.21 -1.50 14.75
C PHE A 146 11.90 -0.28 15.64
N LYS A 147 10.94 -0.37 16.57
CA LYS A 147 10.52 0.74 17.46
C LYS A 147 10.17 2.02 16.70
N MET A 148 9.54 1.88 15.54
CA MET A 148 9.13 3.00 14.71
C MET A 148 7.92 3.72 15.32
N GLY A 149 7.73 4.99 14.93
CA GLY A 149 6.54 5.75 15.30
C GLY A 149 6.22 6.80 14.26
N THR A 150 4.92 7.04 14.04
CA THR A 150 4.46 8.07 13.11
C THR A 150 5.04 9.44 13.46
N GLY A 151 5.47 10.19 12.44
CA GLY A 151 6.12 11.48 12.57
C GLY A 151 7.60 11.41 12.98
N LYS A 152 8.19 10.21 13.06
CA LYS A 152 9.63 10.02 13.34
C LYS A 152 10.36 9.44 12.14
N ILE A 153 11.66 9.72 12.05
CA ILE A 153 12.53 9.12 11.05
C ILE A 153 12.62 7.61 11.31
N VAL A 154 12.48 6.81 10.25
CA VAL A 154 12.65 5.36 10.33
C VAL A 154 14.11 5.02 10.66
N PRO A 155 14.38 3.99 11.46
CA PRO A 155 15.75 3.60 11.82
C PRO A 155 16.42 2.82 10.68
N GLU A 156 17.70 2.50 10.87
CA GLU A 156 18.38 1.50 10.04
C GLU A 156 17.74 0.11 10.16
N PRO A 157 17.69 -0.69 9.08
CA PRO A 157 18.27 -0.43 7.76
C PRO A 157 17.36 0.38 6.81
N LEU A 158 16.19 0.83 7.26
CA LEU A 158 15.18 1.43 6.37
C LEU A 158 15.60 2.81 5.87
N ILE A 159 16.27 3.62 6.68
CA ILE A 159 16.69 4.97 6.28
C ILE A 159 17.73 4.96 5.15
N GLU A 160 18.66 4.01 5.16
CA GLU A 160 19.62 3.81 4.06
C GLU A 160 18.88 3.46 2.75
N LEU A 161 17.90 2.56 2.82
CA LEU A 161 17.08 2.17 1.67
C LEU A 161 16.23 3.33 1.15
N VAL A 162 15.68 4.15 2.03
CA VAL A 162 14.98 5.39 1.66
C VAL A 162 15.93 6.30 0.89
N GLY A 163 17.12 6.57 1.43
CA GLY A 163 18.14 7.39 0.77
C GLY A 163 18.51 6.86 -0.61
N LYS A 164 18.74 5.56 -0.74
CA LYS A 164 19.02 4.89 -2.03
C LYS A 164 17.87 5.04 -3.02
N THR A 165 16.63 4.89 -2.56
CA THR A 165 15.42 5.05 -3.39
C THR A 165 15.29 6.48 -3.91
N VAL A 166 15.50 7.47 -3.04
CA VAL A 166 15.47 8.89 -3.41
C VAL A 166 16.57 9.22 -4.43
N LEU A 167 17.81 8.79 -4.17
CA LEU A 167 18.95 9.08 -5.04
C LEU A 167 18.80 8.46 -6.43
N THR A 168 18.24 7.25 -6.52
CA THR A 168 18.10 6.55 -7.80
C THR A 168 16.81 6.92 -8.54
N GLY A 169 15.80 7.45 -7.84
CA GLY A 169 14.46 7.68 -8.39
C GLY A 169 13.76 6.40 -8.86
N LYS A 170 14.25 5.23 -8.43
CA LYS A 170 13.76 3.91 -8.84
C LYS A 170 13.37 3.07 -7.63
N MET A 171 12.55 2.06 -7.87
CA MET A 171 12.23 1.07 -6.84
C MET A 171 13.51 0.41 -6.33
N THR A 172 13.63 0.30 -5.00
CA THR A 172 14.68 -0.50 -4.36
C THR A 172 14.07 -1.66 -3.59
N ARG A 173 14.77 -2.79 -3.60
CA ARG A 173 14.36 -4.01 -2.90
C ARG A 173 15.43 -4.42 -1.89
N SER A 174 15.00 -4.90 -0.74
CA SER A 174 15.87 -5.51 0.27
C SER A 174 15.12 -6.59 1.05
N GLU A 175 15.81 -7.26 1.96
CA GLU A 175 15.20 -8.13 2.96
C GLU A 175 15.46 -7.56 4.36
N ILE A 176 14.48 -7.69 5.24
CA ILE A 176 14.60 -7.31 6.65
C ILE A 176 14.10 -8.46 7.53
N ALA A 177 14.76 -8.66 8.65
CA ALA A 177 14.26 -9.53 9.72
C ALA A 177 13.49 -8.68 10.73
N ALA A 178 12.32 -9.16 11.14
CA ALA A 178 11.57 -8.61 12.26
C ALA A 178 11.04 -9.76 13.13
N GLU A 179 11.58 -9.85 14.34
CA GLU A 179 11.38 -10.97 15.27
C GLU A 179 11.75 -12.33 14.63
N HIS A 180 10.78 -13.22 14.45
CA HIS A 180 10.95 -14.54 13.85
C HIS A 180 10.59 -14.58 12.36
N ASN A 181 10.22 -13.43 11.77
CA ASN A 181 9.80 -13.33 10.38
C ASN A 181 10.88 -12.64 9.54
N THR A 182 11.06 -13.11 8.31
CA THR A 182 11.86 -12.44 7.28
C THR A 182 10.92 -11.87 6.23
N TYR A 183 11.09 -10.60 5.89
CA TYR A 183 10.29 -9.90 4.89
C TYR A 183 11.16 -9.49 3.71
N SER A 184 10.66 -9.69 2.49
CA SER A 184 11.12 -8.95 1.32
C SER A 184 10.40 -7.61 1.28
N ILE A 185 11.15 -6.51 1.21
CA ILE A 185 10.60 -5.15 1.16
C ILE A 185 10.90 -4.48 -0.17
N ASP A 186 9.89 -3.79 -0.70
CA ASP A 186 9.95 -2.95 -1.89
C ASP A 186 9.65 -1.50 -1.54
N LEU A 187 10.59 -0.61 -1.80
CA LEU A 187 10.43 0.83 -1.65
C LEU A 187 10.13 1.45 -3.01
N ILE A 188 8.92 1.95 -3.20
CA ILE A 188 8.44 2.51 -4.47
C ILE A 188 8.31 4.02 -4.31
N PRO A 189 9.13 4.83 -5.00
CA PRO A 189 9.02 6.29 -4.95
C PRO A 189 7.76 6.76 -5.67
N VAL A 190 7.01 7.66 -5.04
CA VAL A 190 5.84 8.31 -5.60
C VAL A 190 6.14 9.80 -5.73
N ASP A 191 6.93 10.14 -6.74
CA ASP A 191 7.55 11.47 -6.86
C ASP A 191 6.56 12.63 -6.92
N GLN A 192 5.42 12.42 -7.58
CA GLN A 192 4.36 13.42 -7.73
C GLN A 192 3.81 13.89 -6.37
N PHE A 193 3.87 13.04 -5.35
CA PHE A 193 3.33 13.32 -4.02
C PHE A 193 4.41 13.40 -2.93
N GLY A 194 5.69 13.28 -3.29
CA GLY A 194 6.80 13.51 -2.36
C GLY A 194 6.96 12.44 -1.27
N PHE A 195 6.51 11.21 -1.48
CA PHE A 195 6.65 10.11 -0.52
C PHE A 195 7.10 8.81 -1.18
N ILE A 196 7.44 7.82 -0.36
CA ILE A 196 7.79 6.45 -0.75
C ILE A 196 6.82 5.49 -0.07
N ILE A 197 6.30 4.54 -0.83
CA ILE A 197 5.50 3.42 -0.30
C ILE A 197 6.45 2.25 -0.07
N ILE A 198 6.37 1.63 1.11
CA ILE A 198 7.10 0.41 1.45
C ILE A 198 6.09 -0.73 1.50
N TYR A 199 6.20 -1.68 0.57
CA TYR A 199 5.49 -2.95 0.65
C TYR A 199 6.41 -3.98 1.30
N ALA A 200 5.89 -4.79 2.22
CA ALA A 200 6.60 -5.95 2.73
C ALA A 200 5.81 -7.23 2.45
N THR A 201 6.52 -8.28 2.06
CA THR A 201 5.96 -9.63 1.89
C THR A 201 6.69 -10.57 2.83
N ASP A 202 5.97 -11.32 3.65
CA ASP A 202 6.57 -12.35 4.50
C ASP A 202 7.09 -13.50 3.63
N ILE A 203 8.40 -13.73 3.67
CA ILE A 203 9.11 -14.79 2.94
C ILE A 203 9.69 -15.84 3.89
N THR A 204 9.29 -15.85 5.15
CA THR A 204 9.84 -16.74 6.19
C THR A 204 9.75 -18.21 5.80
N ALA A 205 8.58 -18.64 5.32
CA ALA A 205 8.39 -20.02 4.88
C ALA A 205 9.34 -20.40 3.75
N HIS A 206 9.51 -19.52 2.75
CA HIS A 206 10.45 -19.74 1.65
C HIS A 206 11.89 -19.88 2.16
N LYS A 207 12.30 -19.01 3.09
CA LYS A 207 13.64 -19.06 3.71
C LYS A 207 13.87 -20.34 4.52
N VAL A 208 12.86 -20.82 5.23
CA VAL A 208 12.96 -22.04 6.03
C VAL A 208 13.08 -23.27 5.11
N VAL A 209 12.31 -23.33 4.02
CA VAL A 209 12.44 -24.42 3.03
C VAL A 209 13.84 -24.45 2.41
N ASP A 210 14.43 -23.28 2.14
CA ASP A 210 15.79 -23.19 1.61
C ASP A 210 16.87 -23.62 2.63
N LYS A 211 16.65 -23.38 3.94
CA LYS A 211 17.60 -23.71 5.02
C LYS A 211 17.43 -25.10 5.64
N PHE A 212 16.23 -25.67 5.57
CA PHE A 212 15.89 -26.95 6.19
C PHE A 212 16.86 -28.09 5.85
N PRO A 213 17.43 -28.16 4.63
CA PRO A 213 18.38 -29.21 4.31
C PRO A 213 19.75 -29.08 5.03
N ASP A 214 20.23 -27.86 5.32
CA ASP A 214 21.57 -27.62 5.88
C ASP A 214 21.69 -28.00 7.36
N GLU A 215 20.64 -27.81 8.16
CA GLU A 215 20.66 -28.10 9.60
C GLU A 215 20.31 -29.55 9.93
N ASN A 216 19.94 -30.37 8.94
CA ASN A 216 19.63 -31.78 9.16
C ASN A 216 20.93 -32.60 9.36
N PRO A 217 21.12 -33.27 10.51
CA PRO A 217 22.32 -34.08 10.74
C PRO A 217 22.37 -35.36 9.87
N ASN A 218 21.27 -35.71 9.19
CA ASN A 218 21.20 -36.82 8.26
C ASN A 218 21.41 -36.33 6.81
N PRO A 219 21.86 -37.20 5.88
CA PRO A 219 21.95 -36.84 4.48
C PRO A 219 20.63 -36.31 3.93
N VAL A 220 20.66 -35.14 3.30
CA VAL A 220 19.54 -34.55 2.55
C VAL A 220 20.04 -34.11 1.19
N MET A 221 19.36 -34.55 0.14
CA MET A 221 19.65 -34.20 -1.24
C MET A 221 18.39 -33.74 -1.97
N ARG A 222 18.57 -32.79 -2.89
CA ARG A 222 17.51 -32.30 -3.79
C ARG A 222 17.88 -32.61 -5.24
N PHE A 223 16.92 -33.08 -6.01
CA PHE A 223 17.08 -33.36 -7.44
C PHE A 223 16.01 -32.67 -8.28
N THR A 224 16.34 -32.27 -9.51
CA THR A 224 15.31 -31.86 -10.49
C THR A 224 14.39 -33.02 -10.84
N ASN A 225 13.25 -32.73 -11.48
CA ASN A 225 12.43 -33.74 -12.16
C ASN A 225 13.16 -34.53 -13.26
N GLN A 226 14.33 -34.07 -13.70
CA GLN A 226 15.24 -34.76 -14.61
C GLN A 226 16.36 -35.51 -13.87
N PHE A 227 16.29 -35.66 -12.55
CA PHE A 227 17.24 -36.38 -11.71
C PHE A 227 18.65 -35.78 -11.65
N GLN A 228 18.78 -34.47 -11.86
CA GLN A 228 20.02 -33.75 -11.65
C GLN A 228 20.13 -33.27 -10.20
N LEU A 229 21.28 -33.49 -9.56
CA LEU A 229 21.54 -33.03 -8.19
C LEU A 229 21.57 -31.50 -8.11
N GLN A 230 20.65 -30.88 -7.39
CA GLN A 230 20.59 -29.42 -7.22
C GLN A 230 21.16 -28.94 -5.88
N TYR A 231 21.11 -29.78 -4.85
CA TYR A 231 21.58 -29.46 -3.51
C TYR A 231 21.91 -30.75 -2.77
N TYR A 232 22.90 -30.70 -1.88
CA TYR A 232 23.14 -31.70 -0.84
C TYR A 232 23.77 -31.05 0.40
N ASN A 233 23.49 -31.58 1.58
CA ASN A 233 24.13 -31.13 2.82
C ASN A 233 25.45 -31.88 3.10
N GLU A 234 26.25 -31.40 4.06
CA GLU A 234 27.55 -32.03 4.43
C GLU A 234 27.41 -33.51 4.79
N ALA A 235 26.32 -33.91 5.45
CA ALA A 235 26.06 -35.31 5.78
C ALA A 235 25.95 -36.23 4.54
N SER A 236 25.69 -35.66 3.37
CA SER A 236 25.60 -36.36 2.09
C SER A 236 26.94 -36.53 1.36
N ASP A 237 28.04 -35.92 1.83
CA ASP A 237 29.35 -35.92 1.14
C ASP A 237 29.79 -37.33 0.71
N TYR A 238 29.72 -38.29 1.64
CA TYR A 238 30.09 -39.69 1.36
C TYR A 238 29.25 -40.32 0.23
N ILE A 239 27.96 -39.96 0.15
CA ILE A 239 27.05 -40.46 -0.89
C ILE A 239 27.43 -39.84 -2.24
N ILE A 240 27.64 -38.53 -2.27
CA ILE A 240 28.00 -37.80 -3.50
C ILE A 240 29.34 -38.28 -4.05
N GLU A 241 30.34 -38.46 -3.17
CA GLU A 241 31.65 -39.03 -3.53
C GLU A 241 31.52 -40.46 -4.07
N SER A 242 30.73 -41.31 -3.40
CA SER A 242 30.52 -42.71 -3.81
C SER A 242 29.79 -42.84 -5.15
N TRP A 243 28.89 -41.90 -5.44
CA TRP A 243 28.19 -41.83 -6.73
C TRP A 243 29.02 -41.20 -7.84
N GLY A 244 30.10 -40.51 -7.50
CA GLY A 244 30.93 -39.79 -8.47
C GLY A 244 30.16 -38.68 -9.20
N THR A 245 29.20 -38.05 -8.53
CA THR A 245 28.38 -36.96 -9.10
C THR A 245 28.71 -35.61 -8.44
N GLN A 246 28.13 -34.52 -8.95
CA GLN A 246 28.30 -33.16 -8.42
C GLN A 246 27.05 -32.32 -8.75
N LEU A 247 27.00 -31.10 -8.21
CA LEU A 247 25.88 -30.18 -8.47
C LEU A 247 25.64 -30.01 -9.99
N ASN A 248 24.36 -29.97 -10.36
CA ASN A 248 23.81 -29.88 -11.71
C ASN A 248 24.13 -31.07 -12.64
N HIS A 249 24.67 -32.16 -12.11
CA HIS A 249 24.94 -33.39 -12.88
C HIS A 249 23.90 -34.47 -12.56
N GLN A 250 23.80 -35.44 -13.47
CA GLN A 250 22.94 -36.62 -13.28
C GLN A 250 23.47 -37.49 -12.13
N ILE A 251 22.54 -38.07 -11.37
CA ILE A 251 22.85 -39.15 -10.44
C ILE A 251 22.99 -40.49 -11.18
N PRO A 252 23.52 -41.54 -10.54
CA PRO A 252 23.66 -42.85 -11.18
C PRO A 252 22.35 -43.40 -11.75
N ASP A 253 22.42 -44.07 -12.91
CA ASP A 253 21.24 -44.60 -13.62
C ASP A 253 20.41 -45.58 -12.80
N ASP A 254 21.05 -46.35 -11.92
CA ASP A 254 20.36 -47.25 -11.00
C ASP A 254 19.54 -46.46 -9.97
N MET A 255 20.07 -45.34 -9.46
CA MET A 255 19.32 -44.42 -8.59
C MET A 255 18.18 -43.72 -9.33
N VAL A 256 18.38 -43.30 -10.58
CA VAL A 256 17.30 -42.75 -11.42
C VAL A 256 16.16 -43.76 -11.57
N SER A 257 16.50 -45.04 -11.75
CA SER A 257 15.51 -46.11 -11.91
C SER A 257 14.72 -46.34 -10.62
N GLU A 258 15.37 -46.33 -9.46
CA GLU A 258 14.72 -46.41 -8.15
C GLU A 258 13.78 -45.22 -7.91
N LEU A 259 14.24 -43.98 -8.17
CA LEU A 259 13.43 -42.77 -7.97
C LEU A 259 12.21 -42.73 -8.89
N LYS A 260 12.34 -43.16 -10.16
CA LYS A 260 11.20 -43.29 -11.08
C LYS A 260 10.13 -44.26 -10.53
N ASN A 261 10.56 -45.35 -9.90
CA ASN A 261 9.64 -46.33 -9.31
C ASN A 261 9.00 -45.84 -8.00
N ALA A 262 9.69 -44.97 -7.25
CA ALA A 262 9.28 -44.43 -5.96
C ALA A 262 8.11 -43.42 -6.03
N THR A 263 7.85 -42.79 -7.19
CA THR A 263 6.82 -41.76 -7.45
C THR A 263 5.35 -42.19 -7.18
N ARG A 264 5.11 -43.41 -6.67
CA ARG A 264 3.76 -43.98 -6.53
C ARG A 264 3.21 -44.04 -5.09
N ASN A 265 4.00 -43.78 -4.04
CA ASN A 265 3.57 -43.56 -2.64
C ASN A 265 4.82 -43.44 -1.73
N ASN A 266 4.86 -42.48 -0.78
CA ASN A 266 5.88 -42.28 0.28
C ASN A 266 6.89 -43.44 0.43
N TYR A 267 7.92 -43.43 -0.41
CA TYR A 267 8.76 -44.59 -0.62
C TYR A 267 9.98 -44.53 0.30
N ARG A 268 10.21 -45.62 1.03
CA ARG A 268 11.44 -45.84 1.77
C ARG A 268 12.36 -46.71 0.93
N LEU A 269 13.51 -46.17 0.56
CA LEU A 269 14.53 -46.87 -0.22
C LEU A 269 15.69 -47.26 0.69
N GLU A 270 15.96 -48.56 0.79
CA GLU A 270 17.19 -49.07 1.39
C GLU A 270 18.24 -49.26 0.30
N LYS A 271 19.41 -48.65 0.46
CA LYS A 271 20.50 -48.74 -0.51
C LYS A 271 21.84 -48.87 0.17
N ILE A 272 22.67 -49.78 -0.35
CA ILE A 272 24.07 -49.85 0.02
C ILE A 272 24.84 -48.90 -0.90
N ILE A 273 25.52 -47.93 -0.29
CA ILE A 273 26.37 -46.96 -0.98
C ILE A 273 27.77 -47.09 -0.38
N GLY A 274 28.74 -47.49 -1.21
CA GLY A 274 30.06 -47.88 -0.74
C GLY A 274 29.97 -49.03 0.28
N ASN A 275 30.34 -48.76 1.54
CA ASN A 275 30.26 -49.72 2.65
C ASN A 275 29.17 -49.40 3.69
N ARG A 276 28.26 -48.45 3.40
CA ARG A 276 27.20 -48.01 4.31
C ARG A 276 25.82 -48.33 3.74
N THR A 277 24.89 -48.70 4.62
CA THR A 277 23.48 -48.87 4.27
C THR A 277 22.72 -47.61 4.67
N TYR A 278 22.00 -47.03 3.72
CA TYR A 278 21.16 -45.86 3.90
C TYR A 278 19.70 -46.22 3.72
N TYR A 279 18.84 -45.55 4.50
CA TYR A 279 17.39 -45.62 4.38
C TYR A 279 16.88 -44.23 4.02
N PHE A 280 16.54 -44.03 2.74
CA PHE A 280 16.04 -42.77 2.24
C PHE A 280 14.53 -42.70 2.34
N SER A 281 13.99 -41.51 2.65
CA SER A 281 12.58 -41.20 2.48
C SER A 281 12.46 -40.23 1.32
N ILE A 282 11.87 -40.70 0.22
CA ILE A 282 11.78 -39.91 -1.00
C ILE A 282 10.43 -39.19 -1.02
N VAL A 283 10.47 -37.88 -1.19
CA VAL A 283 9.30 -37.02 -1.33
C VAL A 283 9.40 -36.27 -2.65
N GLU A 284 8.47 -36.52 -3.55
CA GLU A 284 8.26 -35.67 -4.72
C GLU A 284 7.49 -34.43 -4.27
N ILE A 285 7.92 -33.24 -4.72
CA ILE A 285 7.20 -31.99 -4.48
C ILE A 285 6.78 -31.44 -5.84
N PRO A 286 5.62 -31.89 -6.38
CA PRO A 286 5.18 -31.56 -7.75
C PRO A 286 5.03 -30.06 -7.97
N GLU A 287 4.66 -29.30 -6.94
CA GLU A 287 4.46 -27.85 -7.00
C GLU A 287 5.74 -27.08 -7.35
N PHE A 288 6.91 -27.68 -7.12
CA PHE A 288 8.22 -27.06 -7.34
C PHE A 288 9.14 -27.86 -8.28
N ASP A 289 8.62 -28.88 -8.96
CA ASP A 289 9.34 -29.70 -9.95
C ASP A 289 10.65 -30.34 -9.43
N PHE A 290 10.69 -30.77 -8.17
CA PHE A 290 11.87 -31.42 -7.58
C PHE A 290 11.55 -32.59 -6.65
N PHE A 291 12.56 -33.43 -6.42
CA PHE A 291 12.57 -34.52 -5.43
C PHE A 291 13.44 -34.13 -4.24
N LEU A 292 12.98 -34.46 -3.04
CA LEU A 292 13.78 -34.43 -1.80
C LEU A 292 14.03 -35.88 -1.35
N MET A 293 15.26 -36.18 -0.95
CA MET A 293 15.70 -37.49 -0.50
C MET A 293 16.57 -37.42 0.74
#